data_AF-A0A5E4T523-F1
#
_entry.id   AF-A0A5E4T523-F1
#
_cell.length_a   1.000
_cell.length_b   1.000
_cell.length_c   1.000
_cell.angle_alpha   90.00
_cell.angle_beta   90.00
_cell.angle_gamma   90.00
#
_symmetry.space_group_name_H-M   'P 1'
#
loop_
_entity.id
_entity.type
_entity.pdbx_description
1 polymer ?
#
loop_
_entity_poly.entity_id
_entity_poly.type
_entity_poly.pdbx_seq_one_letter_code
_entity_poly.pdbx_strand_id
1 'polypeptide(L)'
;MSHFIDATALPLRGYPGQLISDQRAQLIAERVATLDVAMTSGPEPLNYAEACEKFIDEVTRMGFWDRLVDLFQGGSQKRETLKAVARCHVATYPFGRRYLHNKGDYPVKVGNQSLHLLQRFTPAARASLLGPSPDRPPVVSGLSTIVVGIPGTPLRMPLLAQCFSAADGALSEYETDQLMEIESENGLTIRETMARKDSAVQEEQRPYVAVQDVLLGEAYFRGGCRDEAATAFYRAMAHYAKGRQYGAALRCLHLARGCQPSGKDSHLIAAPVVDAARACDLTGQYAISGALYEGVADIYAKAGRGAMADEYSARADERLGRLGLRAEDVADVADDSAVATALEAVIRRNRDALSSTGLSAGVHTVFMDDMCDSISATEFDAGEGERWCLMLRAARDGKRNYEIITETTAKQLEARGMHPLRRDPLVNGDIVRSAAALELLVSCESP
;
A
#
# COMPACT_ATOMS: atom_id res chain seq x y z
N MET A 1 33.26 -1.34 23.98
CA MET A 1 32.94 -1.96 25.28
C MET A 1 31.94 -3.07 25.02
N SER A 2 32.29 -4.32 25.30
CA SER A 2 31.41 -5.48 25.11
C SER A 2 30.43 -5.53 26.28
N HIS A 3 29.20 -5.05 26.08
CA HIS A 3 28.13 -5.24 27.06
C HIS A 3 27.78 -6.73 27.09
N PHE A 4 28.21 -7.42 28.15
CA PHE A 4 27.66 -8.73 28.49
C PHE A 4 26.18 -8.53 28.76
N ILE A 5 25.33 -8.98 27.83
CA ILE A 5 23.89 -9.05 28.04
C ILE A 5 23.69 -10.17 29.06
N ASP A 6 23.32 -9.82 30.29
CA ASP A 6 22.94 -10.75 31.33
C ASP A 6 21.54 -11.32 30.98
N ALA A 7 21.53 -12.20 29.98
CA ALA A 7 20.31 -12.68 29.31
C ALA A 7 19.65 -13.83 30.10
N THR A 8 19.31 -13.59 31.37
CA THR A 8 18.98 -14.67 32.30
C THR A 8 17.51 -15.09 32.30
N ALA A 9 16.59 -14.40 31.62
CA ALA A 9 15.15 -14.69 31.69
C ALA A 9 14.35 -14.33 30.44
N LEU A 10 13.42 -15.20 30.01
CA LEU A 10 12.28 -14.82 29.15
C LEU A 10 11.18 -14.36 30.11
N PRO A 11 10.84 -13.05 30.17
CA PRO A 11 9.97 -12.53 31.21
C PRO A 11 8.49 -12.74 30.88
N LEU A 12 8.12 -14.01 30.67
CA LEU A 12 6.79 -14.46 30.29
C LEU A 12 6.12 -15.22 31.45
N ARG A 13 4.91 -14.81 31.80
CA ARG A 13 4.02 -15.50 32.73
C ARG A 13 3.72 -16.91 32.21
N GLY A 14 3.80 -17.90 33.09
CA GLY A 14 3.55 -19.31 32.76
C GLY A 14 4.70 -20.01 32.03
N TYR A 15 5.83 -19.35 31.78
CA TYR A 15 7.02 -20.02 31.25
C TYR A 15 7.77 -20.75 32.38
N PRO A 16 7.98 -22.08 32.30
CA PRO A 16 8.60 -22.85 33.38
C PRO A 16 9.99 -22.32 33.75
N GLY A 17 10.20 -22.08 35.05
CA GLY A 17 11.48 -21.64 35.61
C GLY A 17 11.79 -20.14 35.49
N GLN A 18 11.09 -19.38 34.63
CA GLN A 18 11.33 -17.95 34.29
C GLN A 18 12.76 -17.56 33.88
N LEU A 19 13.75 -18.43 34.13
CA LEU A 19 15.14 -18.26 33.85
C LEU A 19 15.54 -19.15 32.68
N ILE A 20 16.19 -18.54 31.70
CA ILE A 20 16.91 -19.27 30.66
C ILE A 20 18.29 -19.57 31.26
N SER A 21 18.80 -20.81 31.16
CA SER A 21 20.18 -21.07 31.57
C SER A 21 21.14 -20.19 30.77
N ASP A 22 22.20 -19.68 31.38
CA ASP A 22 23.18 -18.79 30.72
C ASP A 22 23.67 -19.35 29.38
N GLN A 23 23.87 -20.67 29.31
CA GLN A 23 24.23 -21.38 28.09
C GLN A 23 23.19 -21.23 26.97
N ARG A 24 21.89 -21.31 27.29
CA ARG A 24 20.81 -21.16 26.32
C ARG A 24 20.65 -19.71 25.89
N ALA A 25 20.87 -18.78 26.80
CA ALA A 25 20.86 -17.35 26.50
C ALA A 25 21.96 -16.97 25.51
N GLN A 26 23.17 -17.50 25.75
CA GLN A 26 24.30 -17.34 24.86
C GLN A 26 24.04 -17.97 23.48
N LEU A 27 23.45 -19.16 23.42
CA LEU A 27 23.09 -19.79 22.15
C LEU A 27 22.10 -18.93 21.35
N ILE A 28 21.05 -18.39 22.00
CA ILE A 28 20.10 -17.47 21.35
C ILE A 28 20.84 -16.26 20.80
N ALA A 29 21.75 -15.65 21.58
CA ALA A 29 22.53 -14.50 21.13
C ALA A 29 23.40 -14.83 19.91
N GLU A 30 24.05 -15.99 19.88
CA GLU A 30 24.83 -16.46 18.73
C GLU A 30 23.95 -16.66 17.49
N ARG A 31 22.74 -17.19 17.65
CA ARG A 31 21.80 -17.40 16.53
C ARG A 31 21.20 -16.11 16.01
N VAL A 32 20.90 -15.17 16.90
CA VAL A 32 20.50 -13.81 16.50
C VAL A 32 21.62 -13.13 15.72
N ALA A 33 22.87 -13.17 16.22
CA ALA A 33 24.01 -12.58 15.52
C ALA A 33 24.24 -13.22 14.14
N THR A 34 24.08 -14.54 14.02
CA THR A 34 24.19 -15.24 12.73
C THR A 34 23.08 -14.81 11.77
N LEU A 35 21.84 -14.69 12.25
CA LEU A 35 20.72 -14.22 11.45
C LEU A 35 20.91 -12.76 11.03
N ASP A 36 21.35 -11.89 11.94
CA ASP A 36 21.64 -10.47 11.66
C ASP A 36 22.61 -10.34 10.49
N VAL A 37 23.74 -11.05 10.54
CA VAL A 37 24.73 -11.06 9.45
C VAL A 37 24.09 -11.52 8.14
N ALA A 38 23.30 -12.60 8.15
CA ALA A 38 22.63 -13.10 6.96
C ALA A 38 21.59 -12.12 6.38
N MET A 39 20.93 -11.33 7.23
CA MET A 39 19.89 -10.37 6.85
C MET A 39 20.44 -9.02 6.39
N THR A 40 21.67 -8.66 6.78
CA THR A 40 22.30 -7.39 6.41
C THR A 40 23.39 -7.52 5.33
N SER A 41 23.72 -8.74 4.90
CA SER A 41 24.75 -9.00 3.88
C SER A 41 24.25 -8.71 2.45
N GLY A 42 24.20 -7.42 2.09
CA GLY A 42 23.98 -6.96 0.71
C GLY A 42 22.51 -6.76 0.29
N PRO A 43 22.27 -6.36 -0.98
CA PRO A 43 20.97 -5.93 -1.47
C PRO A 43 19.95 -7.06 -1.69
N GLU A 44 20.39 -8.32 -1.84
CA GLU A 44 19.52 -9.49 -1.82
C GLU A 44 20.31 -10.72 -1.33
N PRO A 45 20.17 -11.13 -0.07
CA PRO A 45 20.91 -12.27 0.45
C PRO A 45 20.39 -13.56 -0.19
N LEU A 46 21.18 -14.20 -1.05
CA LEU A 46 20.74 -15.38 -1.82
C LEU A 46 20.14 -16.52 -0.97
N ASN A 47 20.46 -16.57 0.33
CA ASN A 47 20.04 -17.64 1.26
C ASN A 47 19.18 -17.15 2.44
N TYR A 48 18.50 -16.00 2.35
CA TYR A 48 17.72 -15.47 3.48
C TYR A 48 16.63 -16.44 3.97
N ALA A 49 16.00 -17.21 3.07
CA ALA A 49 14.95 -18.16 3.41
C ALA A 49 15.48 -19.34 4.24
N GLU A 50 16.62 -19.91 3.85
CA GLU A 50 17.29 -20.97 4.60
C GLU A 50 17.76 -20.45 5.97
N ALA A 51 18.32 -19.24 6.02
CA ALA A 51 18.71 -18.61 7.28
C ALA A 51 17.51 -18.41 8.23
N CYS A 52 16.36 -17.96 7.72
CA CYS A 52 15.13 -17.85 8.52
C CYS A 52 14.67 -19.20 9.05
N GLU A 53 14.63 -20.22 8.19
CA GLU A 53 14.16 -21.56 8.55
C GLU A 53 15.07 -22.20 9.59
N LYS A 54 16.39 -22.13 9.37
CA LYS A 54 17.40 -22.59 10.32
C LYS A 54 17.28 -21.87 11.65
N PHE A 55 17.16 -20.54 11.67
CA PHE A 55 16.98 -19.78 12.90
C PHE A 55 15.71 -20.20 13.66
N ILE A 56 14.57 -20.30 12.98
CA ILE A 56 13.31 -20.73 13.60
C ILE A 56 13.44 -22.16 14.16
N ASP A 57 14.06 -23.09 13.42
CA ASP A 57 14.25 -24.45 13.88
C ASP A 57 15.18 -24.52 15.09
N GLU A 58 16.32 -23.85 15.02
CA GLU A 58 17.32 -23.84 16.09
C GLU A 58 16.76 -23.20 17.36
N VAL A 59 16.05 -22.06 17.28
CA VAL A 59 15.45 -21.40 18.46
C VAL A 59 14.31 -22.23 19.05
N THR A 60 13.56 -22.97 18.22
CA THR A 60 12.43 -23.79 18.70
C THR A 60 12.82 -25.18 19.19
N ARG A 61 13.96 -25.73 18.77
CA ARG A 61 14.42 -27.10 19.10
C ARG A 61 15.61 -27.14 20.07
N MET A 62 15.84 -26.10 20.86
CA MET A 62 16.99 -26.03 21.76
C MET A 62 16.94 -27.07 22.90
N GLY A 63 17.50 -28.27 22.66
CA GLY A 63 18.01 -29.19 23.68
C GLY A 63 17.45 -30.61 23.65
N PHE A 64 18.34 -31.60 23.88
CA PHE A 64 17.98 -32.99 24.18
C PHE A 64 17.08 -33.10 25.45
N TRP A 65 17.24 -32.16 26.39
CA TRP A 65 16.41 -32.04 27.60
C TRP A 65 15.01 -31.48 27.33
N ASP A 66 14.81 -30.60 26.34
CA ASP A 66 13.46 -30.13 25.99
C ASP A 66 12.62 -31.30 25.41
N ARG A 67 13.23 -32.28 24.72
CA ARG A 67 12.53 -33.53 24.32
C ARG A 67 12.10 -34.41 25.50
N LEU A 68 12.86 -34.41 26.59
CA LEU A 68 12.56 -35.19 27.81
C LEU A 68 11.53 -34.48 28.71
N VAL A 69 11.60 -33.15 28.83
CA VAL A 69 10.68 -32.34 29.62
C VAL A 69 9.32 -32.14 28.92
N ASP A 70 9.31 -32.04 27.58
CA ASP A 70 8.07 -31.98 26.78
C ASP A 70 7.17 -33.22 26.98
N LEU A 71 7.77 -34.35 27.37
CA LEU A 71 7.09 -35.60 27.64
C LEU A 71 6.35 -35.63 28.99
N PHE A 72 6.67 -34.71 29.93
CA PHE A 72 6.23 -34.85 31.31
C PHE A 72 5.31 -33.75 31.87
N GLN A 73 5.23 -32.53 31.32
CA GLN A 73 4.24 -31.51 31.73
C GLN A 73 4.31 -30.25 30.84
N GLY A 74 3.33 -30.03 29.95
CA GLY A 74 3.10 -28.71 29.32
C GLY A 74 3.99 -28.30 28.12
N GLY A 75 4.71 -29.23 27.48
CA GLY A 75 5.68 -28.94 26.41
C GLY A 75 5.16 -28.21 25.17
N SER A 76 3.89 -28.39 24.82
CA SER A 76 3.30 -27.75 23.62
C SER A 76 3.29 -26.22 23.71
N GLN A 77 2.88 -25.66 24.86
CA GLN A 77 2.78 -24.21 25.05
C GLN A 77 4.16 -23.53 25.04
N LYS A 78 5.17 -24.16 25.63
CA LYS A 78 6.56 -23.66 25.63
C LYS A 78 7.09 -23.56 24.20
N ARG A 79 6.93 -24.64 23.43
CA ARG A 79 7.37 -24.69 22.03
C ARG A 79 6.63 -23.68 21.16
N GLU A 80 5.32 -23.53 21.34
CA GLU A 80 4.52 -22.51 20.65
C GLU A 80 4.99 -21.10 20.97
N THR A 81 5.28 -20.81 22.24
CA THR A 81 5.80 -19.50 22.68
C THR A 81 7.15 -19.21 22.03
N LEU A 82 8.09 -20.15 22.03
CA LEU A 82 9.39 -19.98 21.39
C LEU A 82 9.28 -19.81 19.87
N LYS A 83 8.34 -20.53 19.24
CA LYS A 83 8.06 -20.39 17.81
C LYS A 83 7.45 -19.02 17.49
N ALA A 84 6.58 -18.52 18.35
CA ALA A 84 6.05 -17.16 18.25
C ALA A 84 7.17 -16.12 18.36
N VAL A 85 8.04 -16.23 19.37
CA VAL A 85 9.20 -15.34 19.54
C VAL A 85 10.13 -15.38 18.32
N ALA A 86 10.49 -16.57 17.84
CA ALA A 86 11.39 -16.72 16.69
C ALA A 86 10.82 -16.09 15.42
N ARG A 87 9.53 -16.31 15.14
CA ARG A 87 8.84 -15.71 14.00
C ARG A 87 8.69 -14.20 14.13
N CYS A 88 8.35 -13.71 15.31
CA CYS A 88 8.32 -12.28 15.58
C CYS A 88 9.69 -11.66 15.29
N HIS A 89 10.77 -12.26 15.77
CA HIS A 89 12.12 -11.76 15.51
C HIS A 89 12.46 -11.76 14.01
N VAL A 90 12.18 -12.86 13.29
CA VAL A 90 12.35 -12.91 11.83
C VAL A 90 11.54 -11.81 11.12
N ALA A 91 10.32 -11.53 11.56
CA ALA A 91 9.47 -10.49 10.97
C ALA A 91 9.97 -9.05 11.20
N THR A 92 11.00 -8.84 12.04
CA THR A 92 11.62 -7.52 12.20
C THR A 92 12.47 -7.14 10.98
N TYR A 93 12.96 -8.12 10.21
CA TYR A 93 13.76 -7.91 9.00
C TYR A 93 12.88 -7.84 7.74
N PRO A 94 13.21 -6.98 6.75
CA PRO A 94 12.50 -6.94 5.46
C PRO A 94 12.45 -8.29 4.74
N PHE A 95 13.60 -8.98 4.61
CA PHE A 95 13.66 -10.30 3.98
C PHE A 95 12.95 -11.38 4.80
N GLY A 96 12.96 -11.27 6.13
CA GLY A 96 12.21 -12.16 7.01
C GLY A 96 10.69 -12.00 6.84
N ARG A 97 10.19 -10.77 6.65
CA ARG A 97 8.78 -10.54 6.28
C ARG A 97 8.43 -11.15 4.93
N ARG A 98 9.30 -11.00 3.91
CA ARG A 98 9.10 -11.64 2.60
C ARG A 98 9.04 -13.16 2.73
N TYR A 99 9.95 -13.77 3.48
CA TYR A 99 9.94 -15.20 3.78
C TYR A 99 8.63 -15.63 4.44
N LEU A 100 8.19 -14.94 5.49
CA LEU A 100 6.96 -15.27 6.23
C LEU A 100 5.69 -15.00 5.40
N HIS A 101 5.68 -13.96 4.57
CA HIS A 101 4.58 -13.67 3.64
C HIS A 101 4.42 -14.79 2.61
N ASN A 102 5.53 -15.26 2.01
CA ASN A 102 5.52 -16.38 1.07
C ASN A 102 5.03 -17.70 1.71
N LYS A 103 5.17 -17.85 3.04
CA LYS A 103 4.61 -18.97 3.80
C LYS A 103 3.16 -18.75 4.25
N GLY A 104 2.57 -17.58 3.98
CA GLY A 104 1.23 -17.19 4.45
C GLY A 104 1.16 -16.87 5.95
N ASP A 105 2.31 -16.67 6.61
CA ASP A 105 2.39 -16.42 8.05
C ASP A 105 2.38 -14.91 8.39
N TYR A 106 2.71 -14.01 7.45
CA TYR A 106 2.76 -12.55 7.68
C TYR A 106 1.70 -11.80 6.84
N PRO A 107 1.05 -10.75 7.36
CA PRO A 107 1.23 -10.16 8.69
C PRO A 107 0.35 -10.79 9.78
N VAL A 108 -0.78 -11.40 9.43
CA VAL A 108 -1.86 -11.73 10.39
C VAL A 108 -1.41 -12.72 11.48
N LYS A 109 -0.79 -13.85 11.10
CA LYS A 109 -0.39 -14.87 12.08
C LYS A 109 0.81 -14.43 12.92
N VAL A 110 1.74 -13.67 12.36
CA VAL A 110 2.81 -13.01 13.13
C VAL A 110 2.21 -11.98 14.09
N GLY A 111 1.21 -11.20 13.68
CA GLY A 111 0.57 -10.23 14.56
C GLY A 111 -0.17 -10.90 15.73
N ASN A 112 -0.87 -12.00 15.47
CA ASN A 112 -1.44 -12.85 16.53
C ASN A 112 -0.35 -13.39 17.47
N GLN A 113 0.84 -13.71 16.96
CA GLN A 113 1.98 -14.14 17.78
C GLN A 113 2.56 -12.98 18.60
N SER A 114 2.68 -11.77 18.05
CA SER A 114 3.09 -10.58 18.79
C SER A 114 2.11 -10.28 19.93
N LEU A 115 0.80 -10.30 19.66
CA LEU A 115 -0.23 -10.13 20.70
C LEU A 115 -0.17 -11.23 21.76
N HIS A 116 0.00 -12.48 21.36
CA HIS A 116 0.17 -13.61 22.27
C HIS A 116 1.36 -13.43 23.23
N LEU A 117 2.47 -12.84 22.77
CA LEU A 117 3.61 -12.50 23.60
C LEU A 117 3.32 -11.32 24.53
N LEU A 118 2.66 -10.26 24.01
CA LEU A 118 2.24 -9.10 24.83
C LEU A 118 1.36 -9.49 26.01
N GLN A 119 0.42 -10.41 25.80
CA GLN A 119 -0.47 -10.95 26.84
C GLN A 119 0.29 -11.70 27.94
N ARG A 120 1.47 -12.25 27.62
CA ARG A 120 2.26 -13.08 28.52
C ARG A 120 3.36 -12.33 29.24
N PHE A 121 3.76 -11.13 28.82
CA PHE A 121 4.78 -10.40 29.56
C PHE A 121 4.39 -10.16 31.03
N THR A 122 5.37 -10.24 31.93
CA THR A 122 5.17 -9.74 33.30
C THR A 122 4.92 -8.22 33.26
N PRO A 123 4.25 -7.62 34.28
CA PRO A 123 4.01 -6.18 34.31
C PRO A 123 5.31 -5.37 34.19
N ALA A 124 6.38 -5.82 34.85
CA ALA A 124 7.69 -5.18 34.79
C ALA A 124 8.29 -5.24 33.38
N ALA A 125 8.21 -6.38 32.70
CA ALA A 125 8.71 -6.49 31.33
C ALA A 125 7.87 -5.71 30.33
N ARG A 126 6.55 -5.68 30.50
CA ARG A 126 5.66 -4.86 29.67
C ARG A 126 5.96 -3.37 29.85
N ALA A 127 6.13 -2.92 31.09
CA ALA A 127 6.52 -1.54 31.38
C ALA A 127 7.90 -1.20 30.80
N SER A 128 8.87 -2.11 30.86
CA SER A 128 10.20 -1.92 30.24
C SER A 128 10.15 -1.91 28.72
N LEU A 129 9.25 -2.67 28.10
CA LEU A 129 9.06 -2.71 26.64
C LEU A 129 8.39 -1.44 26.11
N LEU A 130 7.49 -0.84 26.90
CA LEU A 130 6.73 0.37 26.59
C LEU A 130 7.30 1.64 27.25
N GLY A 131 8.47 1.54 27.88
CA GLY A 131 9.16 2.65 28.53
C GLY A 131 10.46 3.00 27.79
N PRO A 132 11.03 4.18 28.07
CA PRO A 132 12.33 4.55 27.54
C PRO A 132 13.39 3.54 28.00
N SER A 133 14.07 2.92 27.04
CA SER A 133 15.11 1.92 27.28
C SER A 133 16.42 2.38 26.62
N PRO A 134 17.44 2.80 27.39
CA PRO A 134 18.66 3.35 26.82
C PRO A 134 19.47 2.30 26.04
N ASP A 135 19.38 1.03 26.43
CA ASP A 135 20.19 -0.04 25.83
C ASP A 135 19.62 -0.52 24.50
N ARG A 136 18.28 -0.45 24.34
CA ARG A 136 17.55 -0.91 23.16
C ARG A 136 16.30 -0.07 22.94
N PRO A 137 16.44 1.13 22.38
CA PRO A 137 15.29 1.94 22.03
C PRO A 137 14.43 1.21 20.97
N PRO A 138 13.11 1.41 20.98
CA PRO A 138 12.25 0.98 19.88
C PRO A 138 12.74 1.54 18.54
N VAL A 139 12.62 0.74 17.49
CA VAL A 139 13.02 1.12 16.13
C VAL A 139 11.81 1.09 15.20
N VAL A 140 11.71 2.08 14.32
CA VAL A 140 10.68 2.12 13.27
C VAL A 140 11.26 1.54 11.98
N SER A 141 10.65 0.50 11.43
CA SER A 141 11.08 -0.08 10.15
C SER A 141 10.76 0.83 8.96
N GLY A 142 11.32 0.56 7.78
CA GLY A 142 11.01 1.31 6.56
C GLY A 142 9.55 1.23 6.08
N LEU A 143 8.74 0.33 6.65
CA LEU A 143 7.29 0.24 6.40
C LEU A 143 6.46 0.79 7.57
N SER A 144 7.08 1.64 8.40
CA SER A 144 6.46 2.27 9.57
C SER A 144 5.94 1.26 10.61
N THR A 145 6.62 0.10 10.72
CA THR A 145 6.34 -0.90 11.75
C THR A 145 7.23 -0.63 12.96
N ILE A 146 6.63 -0.52 14.15
CA ILE A 146 7.38 -0.38 15.40
C ILE A 146 7.95 -1.75 15.78
N VAL A 147 9.25 -1.80 16.05
CA VAL A 147 9.98 -2.98 16.51
C VAL A 147 10.53 -2.71 17.89
N VAL A 148 10.19 -3.56 18.85
CA VAL A 148 10.65 -3.46 20.23
C VAL A 148 11.55 -4.63 20.58
N GLY A 149 12.53 -4.39 21.46
CA GLY A 149 13.35 -5.43 22.05
C GLY A 149 12.56 -6.23 23.08
N ILE A 150 12.74 -7.55 23.11
CA ILE A 150 12.19 -8.38 24.19
C ILE A 150 13.13 -8.23 25.41
N PRO A 151 12.66 -7.70 26.55
CA PRO A 151 13.53 -7.42 27.70
C PRO A 151 14.33 -8.65 28.15
N GLY A 152 15.59 -8.44 28.50
CA GLY A 152 16.50 -9.52 28.93
C GLY A 152 16.96 -10.46 27.82
N THR A 153 16.66 -10.19 26.55
CA THR A 153 17.06 -11.06 25.43
C THR A 153 17.58 -10.26 24.25
N PRO A 154 18.36 -10.89 23.35
CA PRO A 154 18.75 -10.26 22.10
C PRO A 154 17.60 -10.19 21.07
N LEU A 155 16.48 -10.84 21.33
CA LEU A 155 15.35 -10.98 20.42
C LEU A 155 14.51 -9.69 20.34
N ARG A 156 13.73 -9.59 19.28
CA ARG A 156 12.90 -8.42 18.95
C ARG A 156 11.53 -8.89 18.49
N MET A 157 10.52 -8.03 18.57
CA MET A 157 9.19 -8.30 18.04
C MET A 157 8.61 -7.07 17.35
N PRO A 158 7.92 -7.23 16.20
CA PRO A 158 7.15 -6.17 15.60
C PRO A 158 5.82 -6.00 16.35
N LEU A 159 5.41 -4.76 16.58
CA LEU A 159 4.06 -4.42 16.99
C LEU A 159 3.23 -4.26 15.72
N LEU A 160 2.40 -5.28 15.44
CA LEU A 160 1.50 -5.31 14.29
C LEU A 160 0.07 -4.98 14.74
N ALA A 161 -0.87 -4.90 13.80
CA ALA A 161 -2.23 -4.41 14.07
C ALA A 161 -2.94 -5.12 15.24
N GLN A 162 -2.75 -6.43 15.40
CA GLN A 162 -3.32 -7.19 16.51
C GLN A 162 -2.88 -6.65 17.89
N CYS A 163 -1.68 -6.08 18.00
CA CYS A 163 -1.18 -5.44 19.22
C CYS A 163 -1.88 -4.12 19.56
N PHE A 164 -2.54 -3.47 18.60
CA PHE A 164 -3.28 -2.21 18.76
C PHE A 164 -4.80 -2.40 18.66
N SER A 165 -5.25 -3.65 18.65
CA SER A 165 -6.67 -4.01 18.55
C SER A 165 -7.39 -3.89 19.90
N ALA A 166 -8.71 -4.11 19.91
CA ALA A 166 -9.49 -4.21 21.15
C ALA A 166 -9.39 -5.61 21.83
N ALA A 167 -8.49 -6.48 21.36
CA ALA A 167 -8.32 -7.81 21.95
C ALA A 167 -7.71 -7.72 23.36
N ASP A 168 -8.02 -8.69 24.21
CA ASP A 168 -7.47 -8.76 25.56
C ASP A 168 -5.93 -8.77 25.54
N GLY A 169 -5.30 -8.00 26.42
CA GLY A 169 -3.85 -7.82 26.49
C GLY A 169 -3.17 -7.09 25.31
N ALA A 170 -3.94 -6.57 24.35
CA ALA A 170 -3.44 -5.57 23.40
C ALA A 170 -3.01 -4.28 24.12
N LEU A 171 -2.38 -3.36 23.41
CA LEU A 171 -2.01 -2.06 23.94
C LEU A 171 -3.26 -1.21 24.14
N SER A 172 -3.41 -0.64 25.34
CA SER A 172 -4.41 0.40 25.57
C SER A 172 -4.06 1.68 24.80
N GLU A 173 -5.04 2.60 24.66
CA GLU A 173 -4.79 3.92 24.07
C GLU A 173 -3.67 4.66 24.82
N TYR A 174 -3.71 4.63 26.16
CA TYR A 174 -2.68 5.22 27.02
C TYR A 174 -1.27 4.62 26.82
N GLU A 175 -1.18 3.29 26.66
CA GLU A 175 0.09 2.63 26.36
C GLU A 175 0.59 2.96 24.95
N THR A 176 -0.34 3.06 23.99
CA THR A 176 -0.04 3.45 22.61
C THR A 176 0.51 4.88 22.56
N ASP A 177 -0.13 5.82 23.26
CA ASP A 177 0.33 7.20 23.33
C ASP A 177 1.71 7.30 23.98
N GLN A 178 1.93 6.62 25.12
CA GLN A 178 3.26 6.57 25.73
C GLN A 178 4.32 6.00 24.80
N LEU A 179 4.03 4.89 24.13
CA LEU A 179 4.93 4.27 23.17
C LEU A 179 5.35 5.27 22.07
N MET A 180 4.39 6.02 21.54
CA MET A 180 4.63 6.98 20.45
C MET A 180 5.57 8.13 20.84
N GLU A 181 5.64 8.46 22.13
CA GLU A 181 6.51 9.52 22.68
C GLU A 181 7.90 9.02 23.11
N ILE A 182 8.17 7.70 23.00
CA ILE A 182 9.51 7.16 23.30
C ILE A 182 10.49 7.60 22.21
N GLU A 183 11.68 8.04 22.62
CA GLU A 183 12.80 8.30 21.70
C GLU A 183 13.23 7.01 20.97
N SER A 184 13.31 7.11 19.65
CA SER A 184 13.72 6.06 18.74
C SER A 184 15.11 6.38 18.17
N GLU A 185 15.23 6.59 16.85
CA GLU A 185 16.48 6.86 16.16
C GLU A 185 16.76 8.37 16.06
N ASN A 186 18.02 8.76 16.31
CA ASN A 186 18.49 10.15 16.18
C ASN A 186 17.77 11.17 17.08
N GLY A 187 17.30 10.76 18.27
CA GLY A 187 16.63 11.64 19.23
C GLY A 187 15.21 12.07 18.83
N LEU A 188 14.63 11.45 17.79
CA LEU A 188 13.24 11.64 17.41
C LEU A 188 12.36 10.64 18.15
N THR A 189 11.15 11.05 18.50
CA THR A 189 10.13 10.13 19.00
C THR A 189 9.75 9.10 17.94
N ILE A 190 9.10 8.00 18.33
CA ILE A 190 8.55 7.02 17.37
C ILE A 190 7.59 7.72 16.39
N ARG A 191 6.71 8.60 16.90
CA ARG A 191 5.74 9.37 16.10
C ARG A 191 6.44 10.22 15.03
N GLU A 192 7.44 11.00 15.42
CA GLU A 192 8.23 11.83 14.51
C GLU A 192 9.04 10.99 13.52
N THR A 193 9.59 9.86 13.96
CA THR A 193 10.36 8.95 13.11
C THR A 193 9.47 8.35 12.01
N MET A 194 8.25 7.92 12.35
CA MET A 194 7.27 7.43 11.38
C MET A 194 6.91 8.52 10.37
N ALA A 195 6.52 9.71 10.85
CA ALA A 195 6.16 10.84 9.99
C ALA A 195 7.31 11.25 9.05
N ARG A 196 8.56 11.26 9.56
CA ARG A 196 9.76 11.55 8.78
C ARG A 196 10.02 10.47 7.74
N LYS A 197 9.93 9.19 8.09
CA LYS A 197 10.16 8.08 7.13
C LYS A 197 9.13 8.08 6.01
N ASP A 198 7.85 8.29 6.33
CA ASP A 198 6.79 8.40 5.32
C ASP A 198 7.01 9.62 4.39
N SER A 199 7.53 10.74 4.94
CA SER A 199 7.83 11.94 4.15
C SER A 199 9.12 11.84 3.33
N ALA A 200 10.08 11.02 3.78
CA ALA A 200 11.40 10.86 3.18
C ALA A 200 11.43 9.81 2.04
N VAL A 201 10.32 9.11 1.77
CA VAL A 201 10.24 8.18 0.64
C VAL A 201 10.48 8.95 -0.66
N GLN A 202 11.65 8.69 -1.25
CA GLN A 202 12.05 9.29 -2.53
C GLN A 202 11.04 8.91 -3.62
N GLU A 203 10.83 9.80 -4.58
CA GLU A 203 9.86 9.60 -5.67
C GLU A 203 10.07 8.25 -6.39
N GLU A 204 11.33 7.89 -6.64
CA GLU A 204 11.74 6.63 -7.27
C GLU A 204 11.38 5.38 -6.44
N GLN A 205 11.29 5.51 -5.12
CA GLN A 205 10.99 4.40 -4.19
C GLN A 205 9.49 4.23 -3.94
N ARG A 206 8.66 5.23 -4.25
CA ARG A 206 7.22 5.20 -3.98
C ARG A 206 6.49 4.00 -4.60
N PRO A 207 6.76 3.59 -5.85
CA PRO A 207 6.09 2.43 -6.43
C PRO A 207 6.40 1.14 -5.67
N TYR A 208 7.64 0.99 -5.20
CA TYR A 208 8.05 -0.18 -4.42
C TYR A 208 7.31 -0.22 -3.07
N VAL A 209 7.25 0.90 -2.36
CA VAL A 209 6.53 0.98 -1.08
C VAL A 209 5.03 0.73 -1.28
N ALA A 210 4.42 1.31 -2.33
CA ALA A 210 3.02 1.08 -2.66
C ALA A 210 2.71 -0.42 -2.89
N VAL A 211 3.56 -1.13 -3.62
CA VAL A 211 3.41 -2.59 -3.82
C VAL A 211 3.46 -3.35 -2.50
N GLN A 212 4.35 -2.98 -1.57
CA GLN A 212 4.40 -3.60 -0.24
C GLN A 212 3.12 -3.37 0.55
N ASP A 213 2.56 -2.17 0.49
CA ASP A 213 1.29 -1.84 1.14
C ASP A 213 0.10 -2.60 0.53
N VAL A 214 0.07 -2.81 -0.80
CA VAL A 214 -0.95 -3.66 -1.45
C VAL A 214 -0.86 -5.10 -0.95
N LEU A 215 0.35 -5.68 -0.93
CA LEU A 215 0.55 -7.06 -0.45
C LEU A 215 0.11 -7.21 1.01
N LEU A 216 0.40 -6.22 1.85
CA LEU A 216 -0.10 -6.16 3.23
C LEU A 216 -1.64 -6.12 3.27
N GLY A 217 -2.26 -5.27 2.46
CA GLY A 217 -3.72 -5.14 2.37
C GLY A 217 -4.39 -6.45 1.98
N GLU A 218 -3.89 -7.12 0.94
CA GLU A 218 -4.40 -8.43 0.51
C GLU A 218 -4.25 -9.52 1.57
N ALA A 219 -3.12 -9.51 2.30
CA ALA A 219 -2.89 -10.48 3.35
C ALA A 219 -3.80 -10.25 4.57
N TYR A 220 -4.04 -8.99 4.95
CA TYR A 220 -5.02 -8.65 5.99
C TYR A 220 -6.45 -8.99 5.56
N PHE A 221 -6.82 -8.68 4.32
CA PHE A 221 -8.15 -8.97 3.78
C PHE A 221 -8.45 -10.47 3.82
N ARG A 222 -7.51 -11.30 3.35
CA ARG A 222 -7.62 -12.77 3.42
C ARG A 222 -7.69 -13.30 4.86
N GLY A 223 -7.05 -12.61 5.80
CA GLY A 223 -7.10 -12.94 7.23
C GLY A 223 -8.35 -12.42 7.96
N GLY A 224 -9.28 -11.75 7.28
CA GLY A 224 -10.48 -11.17 7.88
C GLY A 224 -10.24 -9.85 8.65
N CYS A 225 -9.04 -9.28 8.57
CA CYS A 225 -8.66 -8.00 9.19
C CYS A 225 -9.03 -6.85 8.25
N ARG A 226 -10.33 -6.55 8.16
CA ARG A 226 -10.87 -5.62 7.15
C ARG A 226 -10.42 -4.18 7.34
N ASP A 227 -10.35 -3.70 8.57
CA ASP A 227 -9.93 -2.32 8.88
C ASP A 227 -8.45 -2.12 8.50
N GLU A 228 -7.61 -3.06 8.88
CA GLU A 228 -6.18 -3.07 8.55
C GLU A 228 -5.94 -3.17 7.05
N ALA A 229 -6.74 -4.01 6.36
CA ALA A 229 -6.68 -4.15 4.92
C ALA A 229 -7.00 -2.82 4.22
N ALA A 230 -8.09 -2.16 4.63
CA ALA A 230 -8.47 -0.86 4.11
C ALA A 230 -7.36 0.17 4.33
N THR A 231 -6.83 0.27 5.54
CA THR A 231 -5.73 1.19 5.88
C THR A 231 -4.50 0.95 4.99
N ALA A 232 -4.11 -0.31 4.78
CA ALA A 232 -2.98 -0.64 3.91
C ALA A 232 -3.25 -0.27 2.44
N PHE A 233 -4.43 -0.58 1.90
CA PHE A 233 -4.79 -0.18 0.54
C PHE A 233 -4.83 1.34 0.37
N TYR A 234 -5.33 2.06 1.36
CA TYR A 234 -5.32 3.52 1.35
C TYR A 234 -3.91 4.13 1.40
N ARG A 235 -2.97 3.54 2.16
CA ARG A 235 -1.54 3.93 2.12
C ARG A 235 -0.93 3.66 0.74
N ALA A 236 -1.20 2.48 0.16
CA ALA A 236 -0.77 2.16 -1.20
C ALA A 236 -1.30 3.17 -2.22
N MET A 237 -2.58 3.53 -2.11
CA MET A 237 -3.21 4.55 -2.94
C MET A 237 -2.48 5.88 -2.85
N ALA A 238 -2.19 6.36 -1.64
CA ALA A 238 -1.46 7.60 -1.42
C ALA A 238 -0.05 7.55 -2.04
N HIS A 239 0.67 6.44 -1.90
CA HIS A 239 1.98 6.25 -2.51
C HIS A 239 1.93 6.22 -4.05
N TYR A 240 0.99 5.48 -4.65
CA TYR A 240 0.79 5.46 -6.09
C TYR A 240 0.40 6.83 -6.65
N ALA A 241 -0.50 7.54 -5.96
CA ALA A 241 -0.96 8.85 -6.41
C ALA A 241 0.18 9.88 -6.35
N LYS A 242 0.99 9.89 -5.28
CA LYS A 242 2.22 10.69 -5.19
C LYS A 242 3.26 10.31 -6.25
N GLY A 243 3.27 9.06 -6.72
CA GLY A 243 4.10 8.58 -7.83
C GLY A 243 3.46 8.78 -9.21
N ARG A 244 2.34 9.50 -9.32
CA ARG A 244 1.56 9.73 -10.56
C ARG A 244 1.09 8.45 -11.26
N GLN A 245 0.93 7.35 -10.52
CA GLN A 245 0.40 6.08 -11.00
C GLN A 245 -1.09 5.97 -10.69
N TYR A 246 -1.88 6.89 -11.23
CA TYR A 246 -3.27 7.09 -10.81
C TYR A 246 -4.18 5.87 -11.01
N GLY A 247 -4.00 5.11 -12.09
CA GLY A 247 -4.75 3.86 -12.28
C GLY A 247 -4.49 2.83 -11.17
N ALA A 248 -3.27 2.75 -10.65
CA ALA A 248 -2.95 1.90 -9.50
C ALA A 248 -3.52 2.46 -8.20
N ALA A 249 -3.52 3.79 -8.04
CA ALA A 249 -4.16 4.46 -6.92
C ALA A 249 -5.68 4.17 -6.86
N LEU A 250 -6.38 4.31 -7.99
CA LEU A 250 -7.82 4.04 -8.05
C LEU A 250 -8.16 2.57 -7.80
N ARG A 251 -7.34 1.61 -8.28
CA ARG A 251 -7.50 0.20 -7.90
C ARG A 251 -7.38 0.00 -6.38
N CYS A 252 -6.44 0.67 -5.74
CA CYS A 252 -6.30 0.61 -4.29
C CYS A 252 -7.51 1.23 -3.57
N LEU A 253 -8.09 2.32 -4.09
CA LEU A 253 -9.35 2.89 -3.58
C LEU A 253 -10.47 1.85 -3.59
N HIS A 254 -10.65 1.19 -4.74
CA HIS A 254 -11.67 0.16 -4.92
C HIS A 254 -11.49 -1.00 -3.93
N LEU A 255 -10.28 -1.52 -3.80
CA LEU A 255 -9.95 -2.56 -2.81
C LEU A 255 -10.24 -2.11 -1.37
N ALA A 256 -9.90 -0.87 -1.02
CA ALA A 256 -10.19 -0.31 0.30
C ALA A 256 -11.70 -0.18 0.56
N ARG A 257 -12.49 0.23 -0.44
CA ARG A 257 -13.96 0.31 -0.35
C ARG A 257 -14.58 -1.07 -0.10
N GLY A 258 -14.09 -2.10 -0.78
CA GLY A 258 -14.51 -3.49 -0.60
C GLY A 258 -14.27 -4.05 0.81
N CYS A 259 -13.41 -3.40 1.61
CA CYS A 259 -13.14 -3.80 2.99
C CYS A 259 -14.19 -3.30 3.99
N GLN A 260 -15.01 -2.29 3.67
CA GLN A 260 -16.01 -1.71 4.61
C GLN A 260 -15.44 -1.35 6.01
N PRO A 261 -14.44 -0.46 6.11
CA PRO A 261 -13.77 -0.18 7.37
C PRO A 261 -14.65 0.57 8.41
N SER A 262 -14.35 0.36 9.70
CA SER A 262 -15.06 0.93 10.86
C SER A 262 -14.80 2.43 11.11
N GLY A 263 -13.89 3.07 10.37
CA GLY A 263 -13.72 4.53 10.32
C GLY A 263 -12.71 5.15 11.30
N LYS A 264 -12.07 4.36 12.18
CA LYS A 264 -11.22 4.88 13.28
C LYS A 264 -9.96 5.67 12.84
N ASP A 265 -9.33 5.31 11.71
CA ASP A 265 -8.08 5.96 11.24
C ASP A 265 -8.24 6.83 9.98
N SER A 266 -9.47 7.21 9.67
CA SER A 266 -9.89 7.95 8.48
C SER A 266 -9.08 9.22 8.16
N HIS A 267 -8.73 10.02 9.15
CA HIS A 267 -8.13 11.34 8.93
C HIS A 267 -6.66 11.30 8.48
N LEU A 268 -5.87 10.32 8.94
CA LEU A 268 -4.45 10.17 8.55
C LEU A 268 -4.29 9.77 7.09
N ILE A 269 -5.33 9.14 6.54
CA ILE A 269 -5.41 8.68 5.17
C ILE A 269 -5.94 9.78 4.25
N ALA A 270 -6.94 10.54 4.69
CA ALA A 270 -7.64 11.51 3.84
C ALA A 270 -6.70 12.61 3.28
N ALA A 271 -5.80 13.17 4.11
CA ALA A 271 -4.97 14.29 3.71
C ALA A 271 -4.04 13.99 2.49
N PRO A 272 -3.25 12.89 2.49
CA PRO A 272 -2.46 12.52 1.30
C PRO A 272 -3.27 12.34 0.01
N VAL A 273 -4.53 11.89 0.13
CA VAL A 273 -5.42 11.65 -1.01
C VAL A 273 -5.98 12.96 -1.54
N VAL A 274 -6.32 13.89 -0.65
CA VAL A 274 -6.70 15.27 -1.01
C VAL A 274 -5.56 15.96 -1.75
N ASP A 275 -4.32 15.84 -1.27
CA ASP A 275 -3.17 16.44 -1.95
C ASP A 275 -2.94 15.85 -3.35
N ALA A 276 -3.16 14.55 -3.50
CA ALA A 276 -3.12 13.90 -4.81
C ALA A 276 -4.26 14.36 -5.74
N ALA A 277 -5.49 14.49 -5.23
CA ALA A 277 -6.63 15.00 -5.98
C ALA A 277 -6.35 16.44 -6.47
N ARG A 278 -5.82 17.30 -5.59
CA ARG A 278 -5.39 18.66 -5.95
C ARG A 278 -4.30 18.67 -7.03
N ALA A 279 -3.32 17.76 -6.95
CA ALA A 279 -2.30 17.64 -8.00
C ALA A 279 -2.91 17.20 -9.36
N CYS A 280 -3.94 16.35 -9.33
CA CYS A 280 -4.70 15.97 -10.53
C CYS A 280 -5.48 17.17 -11.09
N ASP A 281 -6.16 17.95 -10.23
CA ASP A 281 -6.85 19.19 -10.62
C ASP A 281 -5.91 20.16 -11.36
N LEU A 282 -4.69 20.38 -10.83
CA LEU A 282 -3.70 21.27 -11.42
C LEU A 282 -3.18 20.79 -12.79
N THR A 283 -3.37 19.52 -13.13
CA THR A 283 -2.94 18.93 -14.40
C THR A 283 -4.11 18.59 -15.33
N GLY A 284 -5.33 19.02 -14.98
CA GLY A 284 -6.54 18.81 -15.78
C GLY A 284 -7.12 17.39 -15.69
N GLN A 285 -6.66 16.57 -14.74
CA GLN A 285 -7.08 15.18 -14.57
C GLN A 285 -8.32 15.08 -13.68
N TYR A 286 -9.43 15.67 -14.13
CA TYR A 286 -10.65 15.85 -13.36
C TYR A 286 -11.38 14.55 -13.02
N ALA A 287 -11.34 13.51 -13.86
CA ALA A 287 -11.96 12.22 -13.57
C ALA A 287 -11.27 11.55 -12.38
N ILE A 288 -9.93 11.52 -12.42
CA ILE A 288 -9.09 10.96 -11.37
C ILE A 288 -9.26 11.76 -10.08
N SER A 289 -9.19 13.09 -10.18
CA SER A 289 -9.40 14.00 -9.04
C SER A 289 -10.76 13.77 -8.38
N GLY A 290 -11.83 13.68 -9.20
CA GLY A 290 -13.18 13.42 -8.74
C GLY A 290 -13.31 12.11 -7.96
N ALA A 291 -12.77 11.01 -8.51
CA ALA A 291 -12.77 9.72 -7.83
C ALA A 291 -11.95 9.72 -6.53
N LEU A 292 -10.83 10.44 -6.48
CA LEU A 292 -10.04 10.60 -5.25
C LEU A 292 -10.81 11.41 -4.19
N TYR A 293 -11.50 12.49 -4.58
CA TYR A 293 -12.35 13.26 -3.66
C TYR A 293 -13.53 12.44 -3.14
N GLU A 294 -14.16 11.64 -3.98
CA GLU A 294 -15.21 10.71 -3.55
C GLU A 294 -14.66 9.68 -2.55
N GLY A 295 -13.46 9.15 -2.81
CA GLY A 295 -12.77 8.28 -1.87
C GLY A 295 -12.53 8.94 -0.50
N VAL A 296 -12.18 10.22 -0.49
CA VAL A 296 -12.04 11.03 0.74
C VAL A 296 -13.39 11.25 1.42
N ALA A 297 -14.44 11.51 0.65
CA ALA A 297 -15.79 11.67 1.18
C ALA A 297 -16.25 10.41 1.92
N ASP A 298 -16.04 9.23 1.33
CA ASP A 298 -16.34 7.94 1.97
C ASP A 298 -15.57 7.73 3.27
N ILE A 299 -14.28 8.08 3.26
CA ILE A 299 -13.43 8.00 4.43
C ILE A 299 -14.01 8.85 5.57
N TYR A 300 -14.41 10.10 5.29
CA TYR A 300 -15.00 10.99 6.29
C TYR A 300 -16.42 10.58 6.71
N ALA A 301 -17.23 10.07 5.79
CA ALA A 301 -18.56 9.56 6.10
C ALA A 301 -18.49 8.40 7.10
N LYS A 302 -17.60 7.43 6.86
CA LYS A 302 -17.36 6.30 7.78
C LYS A 302 -16.79 6.73 9.13
N ALA A 303 -16.09 7.85 9.16
CA ALA A 303 -15.58 8.46 10.40
C ALA A 303 -16.64 9.22 11.21
N GLY A 304 -17.89 9.31 10.73
CA GLY A 304 -18.93 10.14 11.32
C GLY A 304 -18.71 11.64 11.13
N ARG A 305 -17.86 12.06 10.17
CA ARG A 305 -17.55 13.47 9.88
C ARG A 305 -18.37 13.97 8.69
N GLY A 306 -19.70 13.99 8.83
CA GLY A 306 -20.65 14.31 7.76
C GLY A 306 -20.34 15.59 6.98
N ALA A 307 -20.08 16.70 7.66
CA ALA A 307 -19.80 17.98 6.98
C ALA A 307 -18.57 17.93 6.06
N MET A 308 -17.51 17.20 6.46
CA MET A 308 -16.33 17.02 5.61
C MET A 308 -16.65 16.06 4.46
N ALA A 309 -17.43 15.01 4.72
CA ALA A 309 -17.87 14.10 3.67
C ALA A 309 -18.66 14.86 2.58
N ASP A 310 -19.63 15.68 2.98
CA ASP A 310 -20.45 16.49 2.08
C ASP A 310 -19.59 17.47 1.26
N GLU A 311 -18.60 18.13 1.88
CA GLU A 311 -17.66 19.01 1.18
C GLU A 311 -16.90 18.29 0.06
N TYR A 312 -16.38 17.10 0.35
CA TYR A 312 -15.60 16.34 -0.62
C TYR A 312 -16.47 15.63 -1.66
N SER A 313 -17.69 15.21 -1.31
CA SER A 313 -18.69 14.75 -2.27
C SER A 313 -19.04 15.87 -3.26
N ALA A 314 -19.31 17.09 -2.78
CA ALA A 314 -19.59 18.22 -3.66
C ALA A 314 -18.42 18.53 -4.61
N ARG A 315 -17.17 18.42 -4.13
CA ARG A 315 -15.99 18.55 -5.00
C ARG A 315 -15.90 17.44 -6.03
N ALA A 316 -16.15 16.18 -5.63
CA ALA A 316 -16.18 15.06 -6.56
C ALA A 316 -17.22 15.29 -7.66
N ASP A 317 -18.45 15.65 -7.28
CA ASP A 317 -19.55 15.93 -8.19
C ASP A 317 -19.22 17.10 -9.13
N GLU A 318 -18.59 18.17 -8.64
CA GLU A 318 -18.18 19.28 -9.49
C GLU A 318 -17.16 18.84 -10.57
N ARG A 319 -16.22 17.95 -10.22
CA ARG A 319 -15.19 17.48 -11.15
C ARG A 319 -15.72 16.46 -12.15
N LEU A 320 -16.50 15.50 -11.68
CA LEU A 320 -17.09 14.45 -12.52
C LEU A 320 -18.21 15.00 -13.39
N GLY A 321 -19.01 15.93 -12.86
CA GLY A 321 -20.08 16.61 -13.60
C GLY A 321 -19.57 17.40 -14.81
N ARG A 322 -18.35 17.96 -14.75
CA ARG A 322 -17.70 18.57 -15.93
C ARG A 322 -17.49 17.58 -17.08
N LEU A 323 -17.33 16.30 -16.76
CA LEU A 323 -17.14 15.21 -17.72
C LEU A 323 -18.45 14.49 -18.05
N GLY A 324 -19.57 14.91 -17.46
CA GLY A 324 -20.85 14.20 -17.56
C GLY A 324 -20.87 12.85 -16.82
N LEU A 325 -19.94 12.65 -15.88
CA LEU A 325 -19.79 11.42 -15.09
C LEU A 325 -20.37 11.60 -13.68
N ARG A 326 -20.71 10.49 -13.05
CA ARG A 326 -21.02 10.37 -11.62
C ARG A 326 -19.90 9.64 -10.89
N ALA A 327 -19.92 9.73 -9.57
CA ALA A 327 -18.94 9.10 -8.71
C ALA A 327 -18.90 7.56 -8.87
N GLU A 328 -20.08 6.96 -8.99
CA GLU A 328 -20.30 5.53 -9.27
C GLU A 328 -19.64 5.06 -10.57
N ASP A 329 -19.55 5.96 -11.58
CA ASP A 329 -19.05 5.65 -12.92
C ASP A 329 -17.52 5.47 -12.98
N VAL A 330 -16.79 6.06 -12.03
CA VAL A 330 -15.30 6.05 -12.02
C VAL A 330 -14.74 5.06 -11.00
N ALA A 331 -15.57 4.61 -10.06
CA ALA A 331 -15.20 3.62 -9.05
C ALA A 331 -14.95 2.21 -9.62
N ASP A 332 -15.50 1.92 -10.81
CA ASP A 332 -15.35 0.64 -11.51
C ASP A 332 -14.33 0.75 -12.66
N VAL A 333 -13.07 1.00 -12.29
CA VAL A 333 -11.92 1.14 -13.21
C VAL A 333 -11.72 -0.10 -14.09
N ALA A 334 -12.31 -1.24 -13.71
CA ALA A 334 -12.24 -2.47 -14.49
C ALA A 334 -13.23 -2.48 -15.67
N ASP A 335 -14.37 -1.80 -15.57
CA ASP A 335 -15.39 -1.82 -16.61
C ASP A 335 -15.20 -0.68 -17.63
N ASP A 336 -14.75 0.52 -17.24
CA ASP A 336 -14.52 1.69 -18.14
C ASP A 336 -15.73 2.05 -19.05
N SER A 337 -16.88 1.41 -18.84
CA SER A 337 -18.07 1.48 -19.70
C SER A 337 -18.75 2.85 -19.61
N ALA A 338 -18.84 3.40 -18.40
CA ALA A 338 -19.41 4.73 -18.19
C ALA A 338 -18.53 5.84 -18.80
N VAL A 339 -17.21 5.69 -18.70
CA VAL A 339 -16.25 6.59 -19.36
C VAL A 339 -16.36 6.50 -20.88
N ALA A 340 -16.48 5.28 -21.44
CA ALA A 340 -16.72 5.09 -22.87
C ALA A 340 -18.04 5.73 -23.33
N THR A 341 -19.11 5.56 -22.54
CA THR A 341 -20.42 6.18 -22.82
C THR A 341 -20.36 7.71 -22.79
N ALA A 342 -19.66 8.29 -21.82
CA ALA A 342 -19.45 9.73 -21.75
C ALA A 342 -18.59 10.24 -22.92
N LEU A 343 -17.55 9.49 -23.30
CA LEU A 343 -16.71 9.80 -24.45
C LEU A 343 -17.52 9.82 -25.74
N GLU A 344 -18.36 8.81 -25.97
CA GLU A 344 -19.27 8.77 -27.12
C GLU A 344 -20.25 9.94 -27.12
N ALA A 345 -20.79 10.31 -25.95
CA ALA A 345 -21.71 11.45 -25.84
C ALA A 345 -21.02 12.76 -26.23
N VAL A 346 -19.76 12.96 -25.83
CA VAL A 346 -18.95 14.13 -26.22
C VAL A 346 -18.64 14.11 -27.71
N ILE A 347 -18.23 12.97 -28.27
CA ILE A 347 -17.99 12.83 -29.72
C ILE A 347 -19.27 13.18 -30.50
N ARG A 348 -20.41 12.62 -30.09
CA ARG A 348 -21.71 12.85 -30.74
C ARG A 348 -22.14 14.32 -30.67
N ARG A 349 -21.93 14.98 -29.52
CA ARG A 349 -22.24 16.41 -29.34
C ARG A 349 -21.39 17.31 -30.23
N ASN A 350 -20.14 16.92 -30.53
CA ASN A 350 -19.19 17.71 -31.32
C ASN A 350 -18.98 17.19 -32.74
N ARG A 351 -19.91 16.37 -33.27
CA ARG A 351 -19.81 15.71 -34.58
C ARG A 351 -19.35 16.67 -35.68
N ASP A 352 -20.04 17.79 -35.85
CA ASP A 352 -19.78 18.74 -36.93
C ASP A 352 -18.39 19.40 -36.82
N ALA A 353 -17.96 19.72 -35.60
CA ALA A 353 -16.65 20.34 -35.36
C ALA A 353 -15.52 19.32 -35.59
N LEU A 354 -15.69 18.09 -35.08
CA LEU A 354 -14.71 17.01 -35.20
C LEU A 354 -14.48 16.59 -36.66
N SER A 355 -15.52 16.60 -37.48
CA SER A 355 -15.45 16.20 -38.89
C SER A 355 -15.02 17.31 -39.87
N SER A 356 -14.89 18.55 -39.40
CA SER A 356 -14.58 19.70 -40.27
C SER A 356 -13.29 20.40 -39.86
N THR A 357 -13.34 21.23 -38.81
CA THR A 357 -12.23 22.08 -38.37
C THR A 357 -11.36 21.44 -37.30
N GLY A 358 -11.84 20.35 -36.70
CA GLY A 358 -11.31 19.79 -35.46
C GLY A 358 -11.77 20.58 -34.23
N LEU A 359 -11.78 19.91 -33.09
CA LEU A 359 -12.08 20.47 -31.78
C LEU A 359 -10.77 20.90 -31.12
N SER A 360 -10.58 22.19 -30.83
CA SER A 360 -9.30 22.75 -30.37
C SER A 360 -9.37 23.32 -28.95
N ALA A 361 -8.38 23.02 -28.10
CA ALA A 361 -8.08 23.81 -26.89
C ALA A 361 -6.59 23.94 -26.65
N GLY A 362 -6.14 25.17 -26.47
CA GLY A 362 -4.74 25.51 -26.20
C GLY A 362 -3.80 24.94 -27.26
N VAL A 363 -3.05 23.91 -26.88
CA VAL A 363 -2.07 23.23 -27.74
C VAL A 363 -2.61 21.95 -28.39
N HIS A 364 -3.85 21.57 -28.12
CA HIS A 364 -4.45 20.33 -28.59
C HIS A 364 -5.53 20.58 -29.64
N THR A 365 -5.53 19.75 -30.69
CA THR A 365 -6.65 19.68 -31.64
C THR A 365 -7.04 18.22 -31.85
N VAL A 366 -8.33 17.91 -31.84
CA VAL A 366 -8.87 16.56 -32.04
C VAL A 366 -9.73 16.51 -33.29
N PHE A 367 -9.56 15.47 -34.09
CA PHE A 367 -10.29 15.28 -35.34
C PHE A 367 -10.92 13.88 -35.39
N MET A 368 -11.96 13.75 -36.20
CA MET A 368 -12.51 12.47 -36.64
C MET A 368 -12.95 12.59 -38.11
N ASP A 369 -12.05 12.23 -39.02
CA ASP A 369 -12.26 12.39 -40.46
C ASP A 369 -13.45 11.50 -40.89
N ASP A 370 -14.44 12.10 -41.54
CA ASP A 370 -15.71 11.47 -41.97
C ASP A 370 -16.49 10.72 -40.87
N MET A 371 -16.25 11.05 -39.59
CA MET A 371 -16.81 10.33 -38.44
C MET A 371 -16.49 8.83 -38.46
N CYS A 372 -15.29 8.50 -38.92
CA CYS A 372 -14.77 7.13 -38.99
C CYS A 372 -13.41 7.02 -38.30
N ASP A 373 -13.08 5.83 -37.84
CA ASP A 373 -11.71 5.46 -37.53
C ASP A 373 -10.88 5.47 -38.82
N SER A 374 -9.88 6.35 -38.90
CA SER A 374 -9.08 6.58 -40.12
C SER A 374 -8.25 5.38 -40.57
N ILE A 375 -8.10 4.35 -39.73
CA ILE A 375 -7.26 3.18 -39.98
C ILE A 375 -8.13 1.95 -40.28
N SER A 376 -9.14 1.70 -39.45
CA SER A 376 -10.03 0.55 -39.65
C SER A 376 -11.22 0.85 -40.56
N ALA A 377 -11.47 2.12 -40.87
CA ALA A 377 -12.67 2.61 -41.54
C ALA A 377 -13.98 2.25 -40.81
N THR A 378 -13.91 2.00 -39.50
CA THR A 378 -15.09 1.73 -38.66
C THR A 378 -15.84 3.03 -38.44
N GLU A 379 -17.10 3.10 -38.86
CA GLU A 379 -17.95 4.28 -38.67
C GLU A 379 -18.34 4.42 -37.18
N PHE A 380 -18.48 5.67 -36.70
CA PHE A 380 -18.78 5.96 -35.30
C PHE A 380 -20.08 5.31 -34.79
N ASP A 381 -21.10 5.20 -35.63
CA ASP A 381 -22.42 4.66 -35.28
C ASP A 381 -22.63 3.21 -35.79
N ALA A 382 -21.56 2.50 -36.22
CA ALA A 382 -21.68 1.17 -36.85
C ALA A 382 -22.02 0.00 -35.90
N GLY A 383 -21.94 0.17 -34.58
CA GLY A 383 -22.27 -0.88 -33.61
C GLY A 383 -22.35 -0.40 -32.17
N GLU A 384 -23.17 -1.07 -31.35
CA GLU A 384 -23.20 -0.88 -29.90
C GLU A 384 -21.94 -1.46 -29.25
N GLY A 385 -21.28 -0.69 -28.38
CA GLY A 385 -20.18 -1.17 -27.54
C GLY A 385 -18.77 -1.00 -28.09
N GLU A 386 -18.60 -0.29 -29.22
CA GLU A 386 -17.26 0.12 -29.69
C GLU A 386 -16.65 1.16 -28.77
N ARG A 387 -15.42 0.92 -28.31
CA ARG A 387 -14.70 1.85 -27.44
C ARG A 387 -13.79 2.73 -28.27
N TRP A 388 -13.76 4.02 -27.95
CA TRP A 388 -13.00 5.03 -28.68
C TRP A 388 -11.81 5.54 -27.86
N CYS A 389 -10.74 5.92 -28.55
CA CYS A 389 -9.54 6.49 -27.95
C CYS A 389 -8.90 7.50 -28.92
N LEU A 390 -7.87 8.21 -28.46
CA LEU A 390 -7.18 9.22 -29.26
C LEU A 390 -5.80 8.72 -29.67
N MET A 391 -5.45 8.86 -30.94
CA MET A 391 -4.12 8.64 -31.47
C MET A 391 -3.46 9.97 -31.84
N LEU A 392 -2.20 10.19 -31.45
CA LEU A 392 -1.44 11.39 -31.79
C LEU A 392 -1.07 11.37 -33.28
N ARG A 393 -1.83 12.08 -34.12
CA ARG A 393 -1.58 12.23 -35.56
C ARG A 393 -0.27 12.96 -35.85
N ALA A 394 -0.01 14.07 -35.15
CA ALA A 394 1.20 14.88 -35.34
C ALA A 394 1.49 15.76 -34.12
N ALA A 395 2.76 16.08 -33.89
CA ALA A 395 3.19 17.09 -32.92
C ALA A 395 4.17 18.06 -33.58
N ARG A 396 3.84 19.35 -33.61
CA ARG A 396 4.67 20.40 -34.23
C ARG A 396 4.52 21.72 -33.47
N ASP A 397 5.65 22.38 -33.19
CA ASP A 397 5.70 23.70 -32.54
C ASP A 397 4.89 23.76 -31.24
N GLY A 398 4.95 22.69 -30.45
CA GLY A 398 4.20 22.53 -29.20
C GLY A 398 2.73 22.15 -29.38
N LYS A 399 2.16 22.28 -30.59
CA LYS A 399 0.81 21.82 -30.91
C LYS A 399 0.78 20.31 -31.14
N ARG A 400 -0.27 19.66 -30.67
CA ARG A 400 -0.53 18.23 -30.77
C ARG A 400 -1.89 18.00 -31.40
N ASN A 401 -1.90 17.27 -32.51
CA ASN A 401 -3.10 16.90 -33.23
C ASN A 401 -3.40 15.44 -32.96
N TYR A 402 -4.61 15.16 -32.51
CA TYR A 402 -5.11 13.83 -32.20
C TYR A 402 -6.22 13.44 -33.17
N GLU A 403 -6.36 12.15 -33.38
CA GLU A 403 -7.39 11.54 -34.20
C GLU A 403 -8.13 10.49 -33.37
N ILE A 404 -9.46 10.48 -33.46
CA ILE A 404 -10.30 9.49 -32.78
C ILE A 404 -10.21 8.17 -33.56
N ILE A 405 -9.83 7.10 -32.86
CA ILE A 405 -9.76 5.73 -33.39
C ILE A 405 -10.44 4.76 -32.42
N THR A 406 -10.79 3.57 -32.89
CA THR A 406 -11.31 2.51 -32.04
C THR A 406 -10.20 1.91 -31.15
N GLU A 407 -10.58 1.39 -29.98
CA GLU A 407 -9.66 0.68 -29.08
C GLU A 407 -9.13 -0.61 -29.75
N THR A 408 -9.93 -1.21 -30.63
CA THR A 408 -9.52 -2.36 -31.45
C THR A 408 -8.35 -2.00 -32.36
N THR A 409 -8.43 -0.87 -33.08
CA THR A 409 -7.33 -0.33 -33.89
C THR A 409 -6.11 -0.05 -33.03
N ALA A 410 -6.29 0.63 -31.90
CA ALA A 410 -5.20 0.97 -30.99
C ALA A 410 -4.41 -0.28 -30.53
N LYS A 411 -5.11 -1.35 -30.14
CA LYS A 411 -4.49 -2.65 -29.77
C LYS A 411 -3.71 -3.27 -30.93
N GLN A 412 -4.22 -3.17 -32.16
CA GLN A 412 -3.52 -3.66 -33.35
C GLN A 412 -2.24 -2.87 -33.63
N LEU A 413 -2.26 -1.54 -33.47
CA LEU A 413 -1.09 -0.69 -33.64
C LEU A 413 -0.01 -1.00 -32.60
N GLU A 414 -0.39 -1.17 -31.34
CA GLU A 414 0.53 -1.56 -30.27
C GLU A 414 1.16 -2.93 -30.51
N ALA A 415 0.36 -3.92 -30.97
CA ALA A 415 0.87 -5.24 -31.33
C ALA A 415 1.88 -5.18 -32.49
N ARG A 416 1.71 -4.22 -33.42
CA ARG A 416 2.66 -3.98 -34.52
C ARG A 416 3.87 -3.14 -34.09
N GLY A 417 3.75 -2.35 -33.02
CA GLY A 417 4.80 -1.47 -32.49
C GLY A 417 5.17 -0.30 -33.39
N MET A 418 4.33 0.07 -34.37
CA MET A 418 4.64 1.07 -35.39
C MET A 418 3.52 2.09 -35.54
N HIS A 419 3.88 3.37 -35.58
CA HIS A 419 2.95 4.46 -35.82
C HIS A 419 2.50 4.48 -37.29
N PRO A 420 1.18 4.48 -37.58
CA PRO A 420 0.67 4.28 -38.95
C PRO A 420 1.02 5.43 -39.89
N LEU A 421 1.03 6.67 -39.38
CA LEU A 421 1.30 7.87 -40.18
C LEU A 421 2.78 8.28 -40.23
N ARG A 422 3.46 8.29 -39.08
CA ARG A 422 4.88 8.70 -38.98
C ARG A 422 5.86 7.61 -39.42
N ARG A 423 5.44 6.34 -39.46
CA ARG A 423 6.29 5.17 -39.74
C ARG A 423 7.51 5.08 -38.82
N ASP A 424 7.38 5.57 -37.59
CA ASP A 424 8.34 5.40 -36.51
C ASP A 424 7.80 4.39 -35.47
N PRO A 425 8.62 3.91 -34.52
CA PRO A 425 8.12 3.10 -33.43
C PRO A 425 7.04 3.84 -32.64
N LEU A 426 5.97 3.12 -32.30
CA LEU A 426 4.92 3.66 -31.43
C LEU A 426 5.49 3.91 -30.03
N VAL A 427 5.32 5.12 -29.50
CA VAL A 427 5.83 5.50 -28.17
C VAL A 427 4.70 5.71 -27.16
N ASN A 428 5.06 5.64 -25.87
CA ASN A 428 4.14 5.97 -24.79
C ASN A 428 3.58 7.39 -24.97
N GLY A 429 2.26 7.51 -25.01
CA GLY A 429 1.55 8.78 -25.20
C GLY A 429 1.12 9.05 -26.65
N ASP A 430 1.48 8.20 -27.61
CA ASP A 430 0.86 8.23 -28.95
C ASP A 430 -0.60 7.77 -28.92
N ILE A 431 -0.99 6.96 -27.92
CA ILE A 431 -2.38 6.52 -27.72
C ILE A 431 -2.84 6.95 -26.33
N VAL A 432 -3.95 7.69 -26.28
CA VAL A 432 -4.60 8.18 -25.06
C VAL A 432 -5.98 7.53 -24.95
N ARG A 433 -6.26 6.87 -23.82
CA ARG A 433 -7.47 6.07 -23.59
C ARG A 433 -8.32 6.59 -22.45
N SER A 434 -9.56 6.08 -22.38
CA SER A 434 -10.41 6.16 -21.20
C SER A 434 -10.59 7.60 -20.71
N ALA A 435 -10.49 7.84 -19.40
CA ALA A 435 -10.69 9.14 -18.78
C ALA A 435 -9.79 10.24 -19.38
N ALA A 436 -8.54 9.92 -19.74
CA ALA A 436 -7.63 10.91 -20.32
C ALA A 436 -8.06 11.36 -21.73
N ALA A 437 -8.68 10.47 -22.52
CA ALA A 437 -9.25 10.82 -23.82
C ALA A 437 -10.48 11.73 -23.64
N LEU A 438 -11.35 11.39 -22.69
CA LEU A 438 -12.53 12.18 -22.35
C LEU A 438 -12.17 13.57 -21.85
N GLU A 439 -11.22 13.67 -20.92
CA GLU A 439 -10.72 14.93 -20.38
C GLU A 439 -10.16 15.84 -21.48
N LEU A 440 -9.39 15.27 -22.42
CA LEU A 440 -8.85 16.03 -23.53
C LEU A 440 -9.98 16.57 -24.42
N LEU A 441 -10.96 15.74 -24.80
CA LEU A 441 -12.09 16.18 -25.62
C LEU A 441 -12.94 17.26 -24.92
N VAL A 442 -13.28 17.07 -23.65
CA VAL A 442 -14.05 18.05 -22.87
C VAL A 442 -13.28 19.35 -22.71
N SER A 443 -11.96 19.30 -22.54
CA SER A 443 -11.13 20.51 -22.47
C SER A 443 -11.19 21.32 -23.76
N CYS A 444 -11.42 20.66 -24.91
CA CYS A 444 -11.60 21.31 -26.20
C CYS A 444 -13.00 21.93 -26.42
N GLU A 445 -13.96 21.69 -25.52
CA GLU A 445 -15.29 22.32 -25.57
C GLU A 445 -15.34 23.66 -24.84
N SER A 446 -14.44 23.90 -23.88
CA SER A 446 -14.42 25.10 -23.04
C SER A 446 -13.39 26.11 -23.57
N PRO A 447 -13.82 27.26 -24.15
CA PRO A 447 -12.91 28.26 -24.71
C PRO A 447 -12.05 28.99 -23.67
#